data_AF-A0A6I3LWS1-F1
#
_entry.id   AF-A0A6I3LWS1-F1
#
_cell.length_a   1.000
_cell.length_b   1.000
_cell.length_c   1.000
_cell.angle_alpha   90.00
_cell.angle_beta   90.00
_cell.angle_gamma   90.00
#
_symmetry.space_group_name_H-M   'P 1'
#
loop_
_entity.id
_entity.type
_entity.pdbx_description
1 polymer ?
#
loop_
_entity_poly.entity_id
_entity_poly.type
_entity_poly.pdbx_seq_one_letter_code
_entity_poly.pdbx_strand_id
1 'polypeptide(L)'
;MSHIKIAVSEKAVNKLFIAAANNFHPVFSNTYNAGPFSAQINAGAKIVDGKIDLQNNGTIRLDEIDIEYDPLNLTLGIDIPTIRIGGWCILPTPWGCAVRLPVITFFAGNPDISIPINLDGLIRSEISGGFEPKITYNIDPGRLPAWNYLDAEDHDKPNKWKLFINAVWLDFDLIDIADTVGNILDHAIQNILNGLFGWLPGWARSIIEAILGGFVWFIRQLLDIGDDIIEWLSNLLQTSLGLFNWIATEVANYFASKYPLYELEDPYPILPYSLQNGVNLIPVKIPIEKLQVNINDEEMVLSADINAIIA
;
A
#
# COMPACT_ATOMS: atom_id res chain seq x y z
N MET A 1 21.11 -29.57 23.10
CA MET A 1 22.02 -29.63 21.94
C MET A 1 21.14 -29.79 20.72
N SER A 2 21.34 -28.99 19.69
CA SER A 2 20.60 -29.14 18.43
C SER A 2 21.25 -30.20 17.54
N HIS A 3 20.43 -31.04 16.93
CA HIS A 3 20.89 -32.15 16.09
C HIS A 3 21.17 -31.69 14.66
N ILE A 4 20.45 -30.70 14.16
CA ILE A 4 20.66 -30.09 12.84
C ILE A 4 20.82 -28.59 13.00
N LYS A 5 21.77 -28.01 12.27
CA LYS A 5 21.95 -26.57 12.12
C LYS A 5 22.14 -26.23 10.65
N ILE A 6 21.45 -25.19 10.21
CA ILE A 6 21.64 -24.56 8.90
C ILE A 6 21.93 -23.10 9.17
N ALA A 7 23.01 -22.60 8.61
CA ALA A 7 23.40 -21.20 8.70
C ALA A 7 23.31 -20.54 7.34
N VAL A 8 22.79 -19.31 7.32
CA VAL A 8 22.66 -18.47 6.14
C VAL A 8 23.36 -17.16 6.45
N SER A 9 24.39 -16.82 5.67
CA SER A 9 25.12 -15.57 5.86
C SER A 9 24.26 -14.36 5.53
N GLU A 10 24.57 -13.19 6.10
CA GLU A 10 23.92 -11.92 5.78
C GLU A 10 23.85 -11.67 4.26
N LYS A 11 24.92 -12.01 3.53
CA LYS A 11 24.97 -11.88 2.07
C LYS A 11 23.90 -12.71 1.37
N ALA A 12 23.62 -13.91 1.86
CA ALA A 12 22.57 -14.75 1.31
C ALA A 12 21.18 -14.23 1.71
N VAL A 13 21.00 -13.73 2.94
CA VAL A 13 19.76 -13.06 3.38
C VAL A 13 19.44 -11.84 2.51
N ASN A 14 20.43 -10.97 2.25
CA ASN A 14 20.27 -9.82 1.36
C ASN A 14 19.82 -10.22 -0.05
N LYS A 15 20.36 -11.32 -0.62
CA LYS A 15 19.91 -11.80 -1.93
C LYS A 15 18.46 -12.27 -1.93
N LEU A 16 18.03 -12.95 -0.87
CA LEU A 16 16.63 -13.37 -0.71
C LEU A 16 15.71 -12.16 -0.57
N PHE A 17 16.14 -11.17 0.20
CA PHE A 17 15.43 -9.90 0.35
C PHE A 17 15.28 -9.16 -0.98
N ILE A 18 16.36 -8.96 -1.74
CA ILE A 18 16.30 -8.31 -3.06
C ILE A 18 15.35 -9.08 -4.00
N ALA A 19 15.39 -10.41 -3.99
CA ALA A 19 14.46 -11.22 -4.79
C ALA A 19 13.00 -11.03 -4.36
N ALA A 20 12.72 -10.90 -3.06
CA ALA A 20 11.38 -10.61 -2.55
C ALA A 20 10.95 -9.16 -2.87
N ALA A 21 11.84 -8.19 -2.68
CA ALA A 21 11.63 -6.78 -2.97
C ALA A 21 11.31 -6.52 -4.45
N ASN A 22 12.00 -7.20 -5.37
CA ASN A 22 11.73 -7.12 -6.82
C ASN A 22 10.31 -7.58 -7.21
N ASN A 23 9.63 -8.34 -6.35
CA ASN A 23 8.25 -8.78 -6.56
C ASN A 23 7.23 -7.96 -5.74
N PHE A 24 7.69 -6.98 -4.97
CA PHE A 24 6.82 -6.09 -4.20
C PHE A 24 6.25 -5.02 -5.13
N HIS A 25 4.99 -5.21 -5.52
CA HIS A 25 4.28 -4.23 -6.33
C HIS A 25 2.79 -4.08 -5.97
N PRO A 26 2.47 -3.71 -4.72
CA PRO A 26 1.08 -3.48 -4.34
C PRO A 26 0.53 -2.21 -4.98
N VAL A 27 -0.78 -2.17 -5.18
CA VAL A 27 -1.51 -1.05 -5.78
C VAL A 27 -2.57 -0.54 -4.80
N PHE A 28 -2.69 0.78 -4.75
CA PHE A 28 -3.58 1.54 -3.89
C PHE A 28 -4.43 2.49 -4.71
N SER A 29 -5.71 2.59 -4.35
CA SER A 29 -6.57 3.63 -4.88
C SER A 29 -7.51 4.10 -3.78
N ASN A 30 -7.67 5.42 -3.67
CA ASN A 30 -8.59 6.00 -2.72
C ASN A 30 -9.19 7.30 -3.24
N THR A 31 -10.28 7.73 -2.64
CA THR A 31 -10.92 9.02 -2.92
C THR A 31 -11.28 9.70 -1.62
N TYR A 32 -10.83 10.94 -1.48
CA TYR A 32 -11.16 11.83 -0.39
C TYR A 32 -12.11 12.92 -0.88
N ASN A 33 -13.16 13.21 -0.11
CA ASN A 33 -14.12 14.26 -0.43
C ASN A 33 -14.20 15.25 0.75
N ALA A 34 -14.11 16.54 0.45
CA ALA A 34 -14.17 17.65 1.39
C ALA A 34 -15.12 18.73 0.86
N GLY A 35 -16.42 18.53 1.07
CA GLY A 35 -17.45 19.44 0.57
C GLY A 35 -17.43 19.49 -0.96
N PRO A 36 -17.24 20.67 -1.59
CA PRO A 36 -17.17 20.78 -3.04
C PRO A 36 -15.84 20.29 -3.63
N PHE A 37 -14.89 19.79 -2.83
CA PHE A 37 -13.61 19.31 -3.34
C PHE A 37 -13.50 17.79 -3.23
N SER A 38 -12.79 17.21 -4.17
CA SER A 38 -12.41 15.80 -4.13
C SER A 38 -10.95 15.62 -4.54
N ALA A 39 -10.32 14.59 -4.02
CA ALA A 39 -9.01 14.13 -4.44
C ALA A 39 -9.08 12.62 -4.62
N GLN A 40 -8.72 12.13 -5.79
CA GLN A 40 -8.61 10.71 -6.09
C GLN A 40 -7.16 10.36 -6.34
N ILE A 41 -6.71 9.23 -5.82
CA ILE A 41 -5.37 8.72 -6.06
C ILE A 41 -5.41 7.31 -6.62
N ASN A 42 -4.46 7.01 -7.51
CA ASN A 42 -4.07 5.68 -7.93
C ASN A 42 -2.55 5.58 -7.86
N ALA A 43 -2.05 4.76 -6.95
CA ALA A 43 -0.63 4.61 -6.66
C ALA A 43 -0.21 3.14 -6.68
N GLY A 44 0.91 2.81 -7.32
CA GLY A 44 1.64 1.55 -7.15
C GLY A 44 2.93 1.84 -6.39
N ALA A 45 3.36 0.95 -5.50
CA ALA A 45 4.63 1.07 -4.79
C ALA A 45 5.62 0.01 -5.28
N LYS A 46 6.89 0.37 -5.38
CA LYS A 46 8.00 -0.54 -5.73
C LYS A 46 9.12 -0.33 -4.75
N ILE A 47 9.74 -1.40 -4.27
CA ILE A 47 11.01 -1.30 -3.57
C ILE A 47 12.12 -1.25 -4.63
N VAL A 48 12.92 -0.19 -4.64
CA VAL A 48 13.98 0.02 -5.64
C VAL A 48 15.37 -0.20 -5.07
N ASP A 49 15.57 0.06 -3.79
CA ASP A 49 16.81 -0.21 -3.08
C ASP A 49 16.52 -0.56 -1.62
N GLY A 50 17.54 -1.02 -0.92
CA GLY A 50 17.50 -1.32 0.50
C GLY A 50 18.48 -2.40 0.89
N LYS A 51 18.93 -2.35 2.14
CA LYS A 51 19.87 -3.34 2.69
C LYS A 51 19.30 -3.98 3.95
N ILE A 52 19.59 -5.26 4.10
CA ILE A 52 19.44 -5.95 5.38
C ILE A 52 20.78 -5.99 6.12
N ASP A 53 20.74 -5.71 7.41
CA ASP A 53 21.86 -5.83 8.35
C ASP A 53 21.44 -6.76 9.51
N LEU A 54 22.13 -7.89 9.66
CA LEU A 54 21.86 -8.82 10.76
C LEU A 54 22.47 -8.27 12.05
N GLN A 55 21.71 -8.29 13.14
CA GLN A 55 22.12 -7.67 14.39
C GLN A 55 22.47 -8.72 15.45
N ASN A 56 23.53 -8.46 16.22
CA ASN A 56 23.94 -9.28 17.37
C ASN A 56 22.91 -9.39 18.50
N ASN A 57 21.84 -8.61 18.46
CA ASN A 57 20.72 -8.67 19.41
C ASN A 57 19.62 -9.66 18.97
N GLY A 58 19.82 -10.42 17.89
CA GLY A 58 18.83 -11.38 17.38
C GLY A 58 17.80 -10.80 16.41
N THR A 59 17.96 -9.53 16.00
CA THR A 59 17.06 -8.86 15.04
C THR A 59 17.67 -8.74 13.65
N ILE A 60 16.82 -8.48 12.68
CA ILE A 60 17.15 -8.10 11.31
C ILE A 60 16.82 -6.63 11.19
N ARG A 61 17.82 -5.82 10.86
CA ARG A 61 17.61 -4.42 10.55
C ARG A 61 17.46 -4.27 9.05
N LEU A 62 16.50 -3.46 8.66
CA LEU A 62 16.19 -3.09 7.30
C LEU A 62 16.47 -1.61 7.22
N ASP A 63 17.53 -1.28 6.48
CA ASP A 63 18.06 0.06 6.39
C ASP A 63 17.70 0.67 5.03
N GLU A 64 17.12 1.85 5.11
CA GLU A 64 16.96 2.79 3.99
C GLU A 64 16.32 2.11 2.76
N ILE A 65 15.16 1.46 2.95
CA ILE A 65 14.40 0.97 1.79
C ILE A 65 13.85 2.16 1.04
N ASP A 66 14.33 2.35 -0.17
CA ASP A 66 13.74 3.29 -1.12
C ASP A 66 12.47 2.70 -1.73
N ILE A 67 11.39 3.45 -1.60
CA ILE A 67 10.11 3.19 -2.26
C ILE A 67 9.92 4.21 -3.39
N GLU A 68 9.72 3.69 -4.59
CA GLU A 68 9.31 4.47 -5.76
C GLU A 68 7.82 4.24 -6.05
N TYR A 69 7.12 5.32 -6.40
CA TYR A 69 5.71 5.28 -6.75
C TYR A 69 5.50 5.28 -8.27
N ASP A 70 4.97 4.18 -8.78
CA ASP A 70 4.69 3.99 -10.21
C ASP A 70 3.59 2.94 -10.40
N PRO A 71 2.35 3.32 -10.77
CA PRO A 71 1.92 4.69 -11.04
C PRO A 71 1.82 5.54 -9.76
N LEU A 72 1.71 6.86 -9.90
CA LEU A 72 1.26 7.81 -8.90
C LEU A 72 0.45 8.91 -9.57
N ASN A 73 -0.84 8.66 -9.76
CA ASN A 73 -1.76 9.59 -10.40
C ASN A 73 -2.69 10.19 -9.35
N LEU A 74 -2.63 11.50 -9.20
CA LEU A 74 -3.53 12.30 -8.36
C LEU A 74 -4.53 13.01 -9.25
N THR A 75 -5.81 12.95 -8.93
CA THR A 75 -6.85 13.71 -9.64
C THR A 75 -7.54 14.61 -8.64
N LEU A 76 -7.46 15.92 -8.86
CA LEU A 76 -8.18 16.91 -8.05
C LEU A 76 -9.50 17.25 -8.73
N GLY A 77 -10.58 17.24 -7.96
CA GLY A 77 -11.92 17.53 -8.43
C GLY A 77 -12.57 18.68 -7.67
N ILE A 78 -13.40 19.45 -8.38
CA ILE A 78 -14.25 20.50 -7.80
C ILE A 78 -15.67 20.30 -8.30
N ASP A 79 -16.61 20.17 -7.36
CA ASP A 79 -18.05 20.07 -7.57
C ASP A 79 -18.70 21.35 -7.04
N ILE A 80 -19.10 22.23 -7.95
CA ILE A 80 -19.67 23.54 -7.64
C ILE A 80 -21.19 23.40 -7.66
N PRO A 81 -21.91 23.98 -6.67
CA PRO A 81 -23.36 23.96 -6.69
C PRO A 81 -23.91 24.49 -8.03
N THR A 82 -24.80 23.71 -8.66
CA THR A 82 -25.39 24.08 -9.94
C THR A 82 -26.10 25.44 -9.86
N ILE A 83 -25.68 26.37 -10.71
CA ILE A 83 -26.26 27.71 -10.78
C ILE A 83 -27.16 27.80 -12.01
N ARG A 84 -28.41 28.23 -11.82
CA ARG A 84 -29.37 28.45 -12.91
C ARG A 84 -29.72 29.94 -13.00
N ILE A 85 -29.39 30.56 -14.13
CA ILE A 85 -29.66 31.97 -14.44
C ILE A 85 -30.63 32.01 -15.61
N GLY A 86 -31.74 32.74 -15.48
CA GLY A 86 -32.77 32.89 -16.51
C GLY A 86 -34.10 32.21 -16.16
N GLY A 87 -34.99 32.09 -17.14
CA GLY A 87 -36.31 31.46 -16.95
C GLY A 87 -37.38 32.37 -16.34
N TRP A 88 -37.01 33.59 -15.93
CA TRP A 88 -37.97 34.62 -15.52
C TRP A 88 -38.77 35.15 -16.71
N CYS A 89 -39.99 35.57 -16.40
CA CYS A 89 -40.93 36.03 -17.39
C CYS A 89 -40.63 37.48 -17.80
N ILE A 90 -40.39 37.70 -19.10
CA ILE A 90 -40.25 39.04 -19.68
C ILE A 90 -41.64 39.60 -20.01
N LEU A 91 -42.51 38.78 -20.58
CA LEU A 91 -43.84 39.19 -21.02
C LEU A 91 -44.95 38.37 -20.33
N PRO A 92 -45.50 38.87 -19.21
CA PRO A 92 -46.60 38.21 -18.52
C PRO A 92 -47.91 38.37 -19.31
N THR A 93 -48.75 37.35 -19.24
CA THR A 93 -50.10 37.30 -19.81
C THR A 93 -51.07 36.80 -18.74
N PRO A 94 -52.39 36.98 -18.91
CA PRO A 94 -53.38 36.50 -17.94
C PRO A 94 -53.33 34.98 -17.67
N TRP A 95 -52.68 34.20 -18.54
CA TRP A 95 -52.59 32.74 -18.45
C TRP A 95 -51.17 32.21 -18.20
N GLY A 96 -50.21 33.08 -17.91
CA GLY A 96 -48.82 32.69 -17.66
C GLY A 96 -47.82 33.62 -18.34
N CYS A 97 -46.73 33.07 -18.87
CA CYS A 97 -45.68 33.87 -19.50
C CYS A 97 -45.60 33.60 -21.01
N ALA A 98 -45.78 34.64 -21.83
CA ALA A 98 -45.64 34.54 -23.28
C ALA A 98 -44.18 34.50 -23.74
N VAL A 99 -43.28 35.20 -23.04
CA VAL A 99 -41.84 35.23 -23.36
C VAL A 99 -41.04 35.10 -22.08
N ARG A 100 -40.27 34.00 -21.96
CA ARG A 100 -39.30 33.79 -20.89
C ARG A 100 -37.89 33.98 -21.41
N LEU A 101 -37.01 34.50 -20.55
CA LEU A 101 -35.58 34.42 -20.85
C LEU A 101 -35.15 32.94 -20.85
N PRO A 102 -34.23 32.54 -21.74
CA PRO A 102 -33.66 31.19 -21.72
C PRO A 102 -33.02 30.93 -20.35
N VAL A 103 -33.18 29.70 -19.85
CA VAL A 103 -32.46 29.24 -18.66
C VAL A 103 -31.08 28.77 -19.11
N ILE A 104 -30.05 29.32 -18.49
CA ILE A 104 -28.68 28.88 -18.65
C ILE A 104 -28.28 28.22 -17.33
N THR A 105 -27.82 26.97 -17.42
CA THR A 105 -27.34 26.19 -16.29
C THR A 105 -25.82 26.12 -16.33
N PHE A 106 -25.18 26.43 -15.20
CA PHE A 106 -23.74 26.36 -14.98
C PHE A 106 -23.47 25.30 -13.91
N PHE A 107 -22.32 24.62 -14.02
CA PHE A 107 -21.84 23.65 -13.02
C PHE A 107 -22.82 22.50 -12.73
N ALA A 108 -23.12 21.71 -13.77
CA ALA A 108 -24.05 20.57 -13.68
C ALA A 108 -23.35 19.19 -13.77
N GLY A 109 -22.00 19.18 -13.78
CA GLY A 109 -21.19 17.97 -13.74
C GLY A 109 -21.03 17.43 -12.31
N ASN A 110 -20.31 16.32 -12.16
CA ASN A 110 -19.86 15.82 -10.86
C ASN A 110 -18.61 14.90 -11.05
N PRO A 111 -17.40 15.37 -10.68
CA PRO A 111 -17.11 16.77 -10.37
C PRO A 111 -17.29 17.63 -11.63
N ASP A 112 -17.57 18.92 -11.46
CA ASP A 112 -17.63 19.87 -12.57
C ASP A 112 -16.28 20.06 -13.26
N ILE A 113 -15.21 20.00 -12.46
CA ILE A 113 -13.83 20.10 -12.93
C ILE A 113 -13.05 18.94 -12.37
N SER A 114 -12.28 18.30 -13.23
CA SER A 114 -11.36 17.23 -12.87
C SER A 114 -10.02 17.48 -13.52
N ILE A 115 -8.95 17.45 -12.73
CA ILE A 115 -7.59 17.69 -13.20
C ILE A 115 -6.71 16.53 -12.80
N PRO A 116 -6.31 15.71 -13.78
CA PRO A 116 -5.33 14.66 -13.55
C PRO A 116 -3.94 15.29 -13.44
N ILE A 117 -3.18 14.80 -12.47
CA ILE A 117 -1.82 15.19 -12.13
C ILE A 117 -1.04 13.88 -12.06
N ASN A 118 -0.10 13.73 -12.99
CA ASN A 118 0.80 12.58 -12.99
C ASN A 118 2.04 12.93 -12.17
N LEU A 119 2.31 12.14 -11.13
CA LEU A 119 3.45 12.25 -10.23
C LEU A 119 4.33 10.99 -10.27
N ASP A 120 4.20 10.18 -11.33
CA ASP A 120 4.90 8.90 -11.49
C ASP A 120 6.41 9.13 -11.39
N GLY A 121 7.07 8.43 -10.45
CA GLY A 121 8.51 8.53 -10.23
C GLY A 121 9.02 9.89 -9.70
N LEU A 122 8.13 10.83 -9.35
CA LEU A 122 8.52 12.16 -8.86
C LEU A 122 8.56 12.28 -7.33
N ILE A 123 8.03 11.28 -6.63
CA ILE A 123 8.02 11.20 -5.17
C ILE A 123 8.71 9.92 -4.75
N ARG A 124 9.54 10.01 -3.71
CA ARG A 124 10.22 8.86 -3.09
C ARG A 124 10.11 8.92 -1.59
N SER A 125 10.04 7.76 -0.97
CA SER A 125 10.01 7.63 0.49
C SER A 125 10.94 6.51 0.95
N GLU A 126 11.36 6.61 2.20
CA GLU A 126 12.19 5.64 2.89
C GLU A 126 11.34 4.84 3.86
N ILE A 127 11.68 3.56 3.98
CA ILE A 127 11.26 2.76 5.12
C ILE A 127 12.47 2.15 5.79
N SER A 128 12.57 2.40 7.08
CA SER A 128 13.55 1.76 7.96
C SER A 128 12.80 0.91 8.97
N GLY A 129 13.36 -0.25 9.34
CA GLY A 129 12.63 -1.21 10.17
C GLY A 129 13.49 -2.18 10.94
N GLY A 130 12.96 -2.62 12.08
CA GLY A 130 13.51 -3.71 12.87
C GLY A 130 12.58 -4.90 12.82
N PHE A 131 13.14 -6.07 12.59
CA PHE A 131 12.39 -7.30 12.42
C PHE A 131 12.97 -8.45 13.24
N GLU A 132 12.14 -9.38 13.67
CA GLU A 132 12.56 -10.58 14.41
C GLU A 132 12.00 -11.85 13.77
N PRO A 133 12.76 -12.96 13.77
CA PRO A 133 12.24 -14.25 13.34
C PRO A 133 11.24 -14.80 14.36
N LYS A 134 10.10 -15.29 13.86
CA LYS A 134 9.05 -15.91 14.65
C LYS A 134 8.74 -17.31 14.14
N ILE A 135 9.13 -18.31 14.93
CA ILE A 135 8.77 -19.71 14.67
C ILE A 135 7.40 -20.01 15.26
N THR A 136 6.52 -20.61 14.46
CA THR A 136 5.21 -21.08 14.90
C THR A 136 5.00 -22.54 14.49
N TYR A 137 4.41 -23.34 15.37
CA TYR A 137 3.94 -24.68 15.03
C TYR A 137 2.48 -24.61 14.60
N ASN A 138 2.18 -25.08 13.39
CA ASN A 138 0.86 -25.02 12.79
C ASN A 138 0.34 -26.44 12.54
N ILE A 139 -0.79 -26.76 13.15
CA ILE A 139 -1.61 -27.91 12.77
C ILE A 139 -2.47 -27.47 11.59
N ASP A 140 -2.50 -28.26 10.52
CA ASP A 140 -3.27 -27.90 9.32
C ASP A 140 -4.77 -27.77 9.68
N PRO A 141 -5.42 -26.63 9.38
CA PRO A 141 -6.82 -26.40 9.74
C PRO A 141 -7.80 -27.31 8.98
N GLY A 142 -7.37 -27.91 7.86
CA GLY A 142 -8.12 -28.92 7.12
C GLY A 142 -8.05 -30.32 7.73
N ARG A 143 -7.26 -30.52 8.80
CA ARG A 143 -7.17 -31.80 9.51
C ARG A 143 -8.48 -32.09 10.25
N LEU A 144 -9.06 -33.27 10.02
CA LEU A 144 -10.24 -33.72 10.75
C LEU A 144 -9.88 -34.09 12.19
N PRO A 145 -10.77 -33.87 13.19
CA PRO A 145 -10.50 -34.21 14.59
C PRO A 145 -10.16 -35.68 14.85
N ALA A 146 -10.61 -36.58 13.98
CA ALA A 146 -10.36 -38.02 14.09
C ALA A 146 -9.02 -38.48 13.51
N TRP A 147 -8.34 -37.62 12.73
CA TRP A 147 -7.08 -37.98 12.07
C TRP A 147 -5.91 -37.92 13.04
N ASN A 148 -5.20 -39.04 13.16
CA ASN A 148 -3.88 -39.05 13.78
C ASN A 148 -2.85 -38.36 12.85
N TYR A 149 -1.59 -38.23 13.27
CA TYR A 149 -0.57 -37.52 12.49
C TYR A 149 -0.29 -38.18 11.13
N LEU A 150 -0.34 -39.51 11.07
CA LEU A 150 -0.14 -40.28 9.82
C LEU A 150 -1.35 -40.12 8.89
N ASP A 151 -2.57 -40.23 9.43
CA ASP A 151 -3.79 -40.05 8.61
C ASP A 151 -3.84 -38.66 7.97
N ALA A 152 -3.48 -37.62 8.75
CA ALA A 152 -3.47 -36.25 8.24
C ALA A 152 -2.46 -36.07 7.10
N GLU A 153 -1.33 -36.76 7.19
CA GLU A 153 -0.28 -36.71 6.21
C GLU A 153 -0.63 -37.46 4.92
N ASP A 154 -1.22 -38.65 5.03
CA ASP A 154 -1.74 -39.43 3.89
C ASP A 154 -2.85 -38.67 3.11
N HIS A 155 -3.39 -37.61 3.71
CA HIS A 155 -4.37 -36.70 3.12
C HIS A 155 -3.78 -35.33 2.72
N ASP A 156 -2.45 -35.19 2.63
CA ASP A 156 -1.74 -33.94 2.29
C ASP A 156 -2.07 -32.77 3.26
N LYS A 157 -2.24 -33.09 4.54
CA LYS A 157 -2.48 -32.14 5.65
C LYS A 157 -1.48 -32.32 6.79
N PRO A 158 -0.16 -32.38 6.54
CA PRO A 158 0.82 -32.54 7.60
C PRO A 158 0.87 -31.31 8.50
N ASN A 159 1.29 -31.50 9.75
CA ASN A 159 1.66 -30.38 10.60
C ASN A 159 2.92 -29.72 10.05
N LYS A 160 3.10 -28.42 10.33
CA LYS A 160 4.24 -27.66 9.84
C LYS A 160 4.80 -26.73 10.89
N TRP A 161 6.12 -26.66 10.95
CA TRP A 161 6.81 -25.50 11.50
C TRP A 161 6.86 -24.41 10.44
N LYS A 162 6.54 -23.18 10.83
CA LYS A 162 6.55 -22.01 9.95
C LYS A 162 7.47 -20.94 10.52
N LEU A 163 8.40 -20.46 9.70
CA LEU A 163 9.24 -19.32 10.01
C LEU A 163 8.61 -18.08 9.39
N PHE A 164 8.14 -17.18 10.25
CA PHE A 164 7.73 -15.84 9.87
C PHE A 164 8.80 -14.84 10.26
N ILE A 165 8.69 -13.65 9.71
CA ILE A 165 9.30 -12.46 10.28
C ILE A 165 8.20 -11.64 10.96
N ASN A 166 8.54 -10.96 12.04
CA ASN A 166 7.66 -10.06 12.74
C ASN A 166 8.29 -8.66 12.73
N ALA A 167 7.52 -7.65 12.34
CA ALA A 167 7.97 -6.27 12.45
C ALA A 167 7.93 -5.85 13.93
N VAL A 168 9.07 -5.38 14.44
CA VAL A 168 9.20 -4.84 15.81
C VAL A 168 8.90 -3.35 15.80
N TRP A 169 9.45 -2.65 14.80
CA TRP A 169 9.19 -1.24 14.53
C TRP A 169 9.38 -0.99 13.04
N LEU A 170 8.67 0.02 12.54
CA LEU A 170 8.80 0.54 11.18
C LEU A 170 8.73 2.05 11.28
N ASP A 171 9.65 2.70 10.59
CA ASP A 171 9.69 4.13 10.41
C ASP A 171 9.52 4.43 8.92
N PHE A 172 8.74 5.46 8.63
CA PHE A 172 8.44 5.87 7.26
C PHE A 172 8.77 7.34 7.14
N ASP A 173 9.66 7.65 6.21
CA ASP A 173 10.11 9.00 5.94
C ASP A 173 9.85 9.37 4.48
N LEU A 174 9.39 10.60 4.25
CA LEU A 174 9.34 11.15 2.90
C LEU A 174 10.72 11.71 2.56
N ILE A 175 11.44 11.07 1.62
CA ILE A 175 12.83 11.43 1.30
C ILE A 175 12.86 12.66 0.41
N ASP A 176 12.09 12.61 -0.68
CA ASP A 176 12.21 13.61 -1.74
C ASP A 176 10.90 13.79 -2.50
N ILE A 177 10.62 15.06 -2.80
CA ILE A 177 9.60 15.50 -3.75
C ILE A 177 10.36 16.36 -4.76
N ALA A 178 10.46 15.88 -5.99
CA ALA A 178 11.19 16.59 -7.03
C ALA A 178 10.63 18.02 -7.21
N ASP A 179 11.50 19.02 -7.44
CA ASP A 179 11.09 20.41 -7.74
C ASP A 179 10.04 20.52 -8.88
N THR A 180 10.05 19.54 -9.78
CA THR A 180 9.09 19.43 -10.88
C THR A 180 7.65 19.26 -10.38
N VAL A 181 7.45 18.66 -9.21
CA VAL A 181 6.12 18.51 -8.59
C VAL A 181 5.52 19.87 -8.26
N GLY A 182 6.31 20.80 -7.70
CA GLY A 182 5.87 22.17 -7.45
C GLY A 182 5.37 22.85 -8.74
N ASN A 183 6.16 22.79 -9.81
CA ASN A 183 5.79 23.36 -11.11
C ASN A 183 4.53 22.68 -11.72
N ILE A 184 4.41 21.36 -11.61
CA ILE A 184 3.25 20.61 -12.10
C ILE A 184 2.00 21.05 -11.35
N LEU A 185 2.08 21.19 -10.02
CA LEU A 185 0.97 21.61 -9.18
C LEU A 185 0.59 23.07 -9.46
N ASP A 186 1.57 23.97 -9.60
CA ASP A 186 1.32 25.36 -10.01
C ASP A 186 0.58 25.44 -11.34
N HIS A 187 0.98 24.66 -12.33
CA HIS A 187 0.29 24.59 -13.61
C HIS A 187 -1.12 23.99 -13.49
N ALA A 188 -1.30 22.94 -12.68
CA ALA A 188 -2.60 22.35 -12.42
C ALA A 188 -3.55 23.39 -11.80
N ILE A 189 -3.09 24.18 -10.84
CA ILE A 189 -3.85 25.25 -10.20
C ILE A 189 -4.21 26.36 -11.18
N GLN A 190 -3.27 26.81 -12.01
CA GLN A 190 -3.57 27.78 -13.05
C GLN A 190 -4.64 27.26 -14.03
N ASN A 191 -4.58 25.97 -14.36
CA ASN A 191 -5.60 25.32 -15.19
C ASN A 191 -6.97 25.25 -14.50
N ILE A 192 -7.04 25.05 -13.18
CA ILE A 192 -8.29 25.19 -12.40
C ILE A 192 -8.88 26.58 -12.61
N LEU A 193 -8.08 27.62 -12.37
CA LEU A 193 -8.54 29.00 -12.42
C LEU A 193 -9.00 29.39 -13.83
N ASN A 194 -8.25 28.97 -14.85
CA ASN A 194 -8.59 29.23 -16.25
C ASN A 194 -9.83 28.45 -16.69
N GLY A 195 -9.98 27.19 -16.28
CA GLY A 195 -11.16 26.36 -16.58
C GLY A 195 -12.43 26.86 -15.91
N LEU A 196 -12.32 27.40 -14.69
CA LEU A 196 -13.45 27.97 -13.94
C LEU A 196 -13.97 29.27 -14.56
N PHE A 197 -13.07 30.18 -14.94
CA PHE A 197 -13.46 31.57 -15.24
C PHE A 197 -13.14 32.03 -16.67
N GLY A 198 -12.29 31.32 -17.41
CA GLY A 198 -11.80 31.77 -18.71
C GLY A 198 -12.88 31.84 -19.80
N TRP A 199 -13.93 31.03 -19.67
CA TRP A 199 -15.03 30.95 -20.64
C TRP A 199 -16.23 31.84 -20.29
N LEU A 200 -16.28 32.42 -19.08
CA LEU A 200 -17.43 33.18 -18.60
C LEU A 200 -17.38 34.64 -19.10
N PRO A 201 -18.48 35.16 -19.68
CA PRO A 201 -18.62 36.59 -19.95
C PRO A 201 -18.48 37.42 -18.66
N GLY A 202 -17.88 38.61 -18.73
CA GLY A 202 -17.54 39.41 -17.54
C GLY A 202 -18.72 39.66 -16.58
N TRP A 203 -19.93 39.83 -17.09
CA TRP A 203 -21.14 39.98 -16.26
C TRP A 203 -21.51 38.70 -15.49
N ALA A 204 -21.32 37.53 -16.09
CA ALA A 204 -21.63 36.23 -15.47
C ALA A 204 -20.58 35.90 -14.40
N ARG A 205 -19.31 36.23 -14.67
CA ARG A 205 -18.22 36.14 -13.69
C ARG A 205 -18.53 36.94 -12.42
N SER A 206 -18.96 38.21 -12.55
CA SER A 206 -19.30 39.04 -11.38
C SER A 206 -20.47 38.51 -10.56
N ILE A 207 -21.48 37.91 -11.23
CA ILE A 207 -22.62 37.30 -10.54
C ILE A 207 -22.18 36.02 -9.80
N ILE A 208 -21.36 35.18 -10.43
CA ILE A 208 -20.83 33.95 -9.83
C ILE A 208 -19.91 34.29 -8.63
N GLU A 209 -19.04 35.28 -8.78
CA GLU A 209 -18.18 35.79 -7.69
C GLU A 209 -19.02 36.31 -6.50
N ALA A 210 -20.16 36.97 -6.76
CA ALA A 210 -21.07 37.48 -5.72
C ALA A 210 -21.92 36.39 -5.05
N ILE A 211 -22.45 35.43 -5.82
CA ILE A 211 -23.26 34.31 -5.30
C ILE A 211 -22.39 33.39 -4.43
N LEU A 212 -21.18 33.12 -4.89
CA LEU A 212 -20.26 32.26 -4.17
C LEU A 212 -19.48 33.00 -3.06
N GLY A 213 -19.84 34.26 -2.77
CA GLY A 213 -19.46 34.98 -1.54
C GLY A 213 -17.96 34.99 -1.22
N GLY A 214 -17.10 35.01 -2.24
CA GLY A 214 -15.67 34.81 -2.06
C GLY A 214 -15.18 33.39 -2.35
N PHE A 215 -15.76 32.66 -3.31
CA PHE A 215 -15.17 31.38 -3.77
C PHE A 215 -13.80 31.53 -4.40
N VAL A 216 -13.46 32.67 -5.01
CA VAL A 216 -12.08 32.97 -5.39
C VAL A 216 -11.20 33.21 -4.15
N TRP A 217 -11.74 33.80 -3.08
CA TRP A 217 -11.05 33.95 -1.79
C TRP A 217 -10.91 32.61 -1.05
N PHE A 218 -11.90 31.73 -1.15
CA PHE A 218 -11.92 30.38 -0.60
C PHE A 218 -11.06 29.42 -1.41
N ILE A 219 -11.05 29.47 -2.75
CA ILE A 219 -10.05 28.81 -3.59
C ILE A 219 -8.66 29.36 -3.26
N ARG A 220 -8.48 30.66 -2.96
CA ARG A 220 -7.20 31.21 -2.47
C ARG A 220 -6.86 30.85 -1.00
N GLN A 221 -7.84 30.45 -0.19
CA GLN A 221 -7.67 29.98 1.21
C GLN A 221 -7.60 28.45 1.31
N LEU A 222 -8.09 27.74 0.30
CA LEU A 222 -8.05 26.29 0.14
C LEU A 222 -6.87 25.88 -0.76
N LEU A 223 -6.43 26.79 -1.65
CA LEU A 223 -5.08 26.89 -2.20
C LEU A 223 -4.14 27.67 -1.27
N ASP A 224 -4.51 27.87 0.00
CA ASP A 224 -3.51 28.01 1.08
C ASP A 224 -2.92 26.62 1.38
N ILE A 225 -2.55 25.91 0.30
CA ILE A 225 -1.19 25.41 0.21
C ILE A 225 -0.33 26.51 0.82
N GLY A 226 0.38 26.26 1.92
CA GLY A 226 1.10 27.35 2.57
C GLY A 226 2.12 28.01 1.63
N ASP A 227 3.08 28.74 2.19
CA ASP A 227 4.32 29.04 1.45
C ASP A 227 5.01 27.75 0.93
N ASP A 228 4.55 26.55 1.34
CA ASP A 228 5.08 25.25 1.00
C ASP A 228 4.05 24.27 0.38
N ILE A 229 4.10 24.11 -0.95
CA ILE A 229 3.31 23.14 -1.74
C ILE A 229 3.61 21.69 -1.37
N ILE A 230 4.82 21.43 -0.92
CA ILE A 230 5.31 20.10 -0.58
C ILE A 230 4.64 19.66 0.73
N GLU A 231 4.49 20.55 1.70
CA GLU A 231 3.80 20.26 2.97
C GLU A 231 2.33 19.89 2.75
N TRP A 232 1.60 20.67 1.93
CA TRP A 232 0.20 20.38 1.61
C TRP A 232 0.05 19.02 0.93
N LEU A 233 0.90 18.73 -0.08
CA LEU A 233 0.85 17.47 -0.80
C LEU A 233 1.14 16.29 0.13
N SER A 234 2.16 16.42 0.99
CA SER A 234 2.49 15.41 2.00
C SER A 234 1.28 15.13 2.91
N ASN A 235 0.62 16.18 3.43
CA ASN A 235 -0.57 16.04 4.25
C ASN A 235 -1.74 15.37 3.51
N LEU A 236 -1.96 15.71 2.24
CA LEU A 236 -3.00 15.10 1.41
C LEU A 236 -2.73 13.61 1.20
N LEU A 237 -1.50 13.23 0.83
CA LEU A 237 -1.11 11.85 0.59
C LEU A 237 -1.13 11.02 1.88
N GLN A 238 -0.58 11.55 2.98
CA GLN A 238 -0.48 10.84 4.25
C GLN A 238 -1.81 10.77 5.00
N THR A 239 -2.44 11.93 5.24
CA THR A 239 -3.53 12.06 6.22
C THR A 239 -4.89 11.88 5.57
N SER A 240 -5.14 12.56 4.45
CA SER A 240 -6.46 12.53 3.80
C SER A 240 -6.67 11.29 2.96
N LEU A 241 -5.64 10.88 2.20
CA LEU A 241 -5.70 9.72 1.32
C LEU A 241 -5.19 8.44 1.99
N GLY A 242 -4.28 8.53 2.96
CA GLY A 242 -3.79 7.37 3.71
C GLY A 242 -2.71 6.56 3.00
N LEU A 243 -2.09 7.08 1.95
CA LEU A 243 -1.12 6.37 1.12
C LEU A 243 0.06 5.83 1.94
N PHE A 244 0.73 6.69 2.70
CA PHE A 244 1.95 6.34 3.45
C PHE A 244 1.69 5.32 4.55
N ASN A 245 0.59 5.50 5.30
CA ASN A 245 0.16 4.53 6.30
C ASN A 245 -0.16 3.16 5.67
N TRP A 246 -0.77 3.16 4.48
CA TRP A 246 -1.03 1.95 3.72
C TRP A 246 0.27 1.27 3.27
N ILE A 247 1.26 2.00 2.74
CA ILE A 247 2.54 1.41 2.32
C ILE A 247 3.29 0.80 3.51
N ALA A 248 3.39 1.51 4.64
CA ALA A 248 4.01 0.98 5.84
C ALA A 248 3.32 -0.34 6.27
N THR A 249 1.99 -0.40 6.16
CA THR A 249 1.21 -1.62 6.43
C THR A 249 1.46 -2.73 5.41
N GLU A 250 1.57 -2.41 4.11
CA GLU A 250 1.86 -3.41 3.08
C GLU A 250 3.27 -3.95 3.17
N VAL A 251 4.28 -3.11 3.43
CA VAL A 251 5.65 -3.55 3.67
C VAL A 251 5.70 -4.44 4.92
N ALA A 252 5.04 -4.02 6.01
CA ALA A 252 4.89 -4.85 7.19
C ALA A 252 4.25 -6.20 6.83
N ASN A 253 3.10 -6.22 6.16
CA ASN A 253 2.37 -7.45 5.86
C ASN A 253 3.09 -8.36 4.85
N TYR A 254 3.82 -7.78 3.90
CA TYR A 254 4.53 -8.50 2.86
C TYR A 254 5.72 -9.26 3.43
N PHE A 255 6.51 -8.59 4.28
CA PHE A 255 7.65 -9.22 4.93
C PHE A 255 7.29 -9.97 6.22
N ALA A 256 6.19 -9.59 6.88
CA ALA A 256 5.78 -10.20 8.15
C ALA A 256 4.73 -11.31 8.00
N SER A 257 4.14 -11.69 9.12
CA SER A 257 3.30 -12.87 9.44
C SER A 257 2.25 -13.37 8.43
N LYS A 258 1.96 -12.66 7.33
CA LYS A 258 1.02 -13.14 6.31
C LYS A 258 1.59 -14.32 5.51
N TYR A 259 2.89 -14.28 5.19
CA TYR A 259 3.55 -15.33 4.42
C TYR A 259 4.75 -15.88 5.19
N PRO A 260 4.81 -17.20 5.45
CA PRO A 260 5.99 -17.79 6.05
C PRO A 260 7.15 -17.71 5.05
N LEU A 261 8.33 -17.27 5.50
CA LEU A 261 9.56 -17.33 4.72
C LEU A 261 9.93 -18.77 4.37
N TYR A 262 9.63 -19.68 5.29
CA TYR A 262 9.91 -21.10 5.15
C TYR A 262 8.90 -21.93 5.91
N GLU A 263 8.45 -23.02 5.29
CA GLU A 263 7.62 -24.04 5.92
C GLU A 263 8.40 -25.36 5.94
N LEU A 264 8.37 -26.03 7.09
CA LEU A 264 9.02 -27.31 7.30
C LEU A 264 7.97 -28.29 7.80
N GLU A 265 7.75 -29.36 7.04
CA GLU A 265 6.86 -30.44 7.44
C GLU A 265 7.33 -31.11 8.74
N ASP A 266 6.39 -31.45 9.61
CA ASP A 266 6.65 -32.23 10.82
C ASP A 266 5.63 -33.39 10.94
N PRO A 267 6.08 -34.65 10.96
CA PRO A 267 7.48 -35.11 10.86
C PRO A 267 8.13 -34.82 9.49
N TYR A 268 9.42 -34.48 9.44
CA TYR A 268 10.10 -34.12 8.20
C TYR A 268 10.48 -35.35 7.36
N PRO A 269 10.09 -35.43 6.08
CA PRO A 269 10.42 -36.57 5.21
C PRO A 269 11.88 -36.53 4.77
N ILE A 270 12.66 -37.54 5.16
CA ILE A 270 14.05 -37.72 4.72
C ILE A 270 14.12 -38.64 3.52
N LEU A 271 13.24 -39.64 3.48
CA LEU A 271 13.03 -40.48 2.31
C LEU A 271 11.56 -40.41 1.91
N PRO A 272 11.24 -40.02 0.67
CA PRO A 272 9.87 -39.94 0.21
C PRO A 272 9.26 -41.33 0.06
N TYR A 273 7.93 -41.38 -0.07
CA TYR A 273 7.25 -42.56 -0.60
C TYR A 273 7.90 -42.97 -1.92
N SER A 274 8.26 -44.25 -2.05
CA SER A 274 8.83 -44.76 -3.30
C SER A 274 8.29 -46.14 -3.62
N LEU A 275 8.12 -46.41 -4.92
CA LEU A 275 7.78 -47.72 -5.45
C LEU A 275 9.07 -48.46 -5.78
N GLN A 276 9.39 -49.48 -5.01
CA GLN A 276 10.44 -50.44 -5.37
C GLN A 276 9.83 -51.81 -5.63
N ASN A 277 10.07 -52.35 -6.82
CA ASN A 277 9.59 -53.68 -7.24
C ASN A 277 8.07 -53.89 -7.04
N GLY A 278 7.26 -52.84 -7.25
CA GLY A 278 5.80 -52.90 -7.08
C GLY A 278 5.31 -52.86 -5.63
N VAL A 279 6.20 -52.61 -4.66
CA VAL A 279 5.86 -52.40 -3.24
C VAL A 279 5.99 -50.92 -2.90
N ASN A 280 4.97 -50.34 -2.27
CA ASN A 280 5.05 -49.00 -1.69
C ASN A 280 5.93 -49.06 -0.44
N LEU A 281 7.08 -48.38 -0.50
CA LEU A 281 7.92 -48.16 0.66
C LEU A 281 7.35 -46.98 1.46
N ILE A 282 7.18 -47.21 2.76
CA ILE A 282 6.76 -46.18 3.72
C ILE A 282 7.88 -45.14 3.82
N PRO A 283 7.57 -43.83 3.84
CA PRO A 283 8.57 -42.77 3.97
C PRO A 283 9.29 -42.88 5.31
N VAL A 284 10.58 -42.57 5.31
CA VAL A 284 11.33 -42.40 6.55
C VAL A 284 11.27 -40.94 6.93
N LYS A 285 10.66 -40.67 8.09
CA LYS A 285 10.52 -39.31 8.61
C LYS A 285 11.16 -39.14 9.96
N ILE A 286 11.49 -37.89 10.27
CA ILE A 286 12.08 -37.51 11.53
C ILE A 286 11.23 -36.40 12.18
N PRO A 287 10.72 -36.62 13.40
CA PRO A 287 9.98 -35.59 14.12
C PRO A 287 10.93 -34.47 14.59
N ILE A 288 10.44 -33.24 14.51
CA ILE A 288 11.14 -32.04 14.95
C ILE A 288 10.49 -31.57 16.24
N GLU A 289 11.17 -31.80 17.36
CA GLU A 289 10.66 -31.44 18.68
C GLU A 289 10.72 -29.92 18.91
N LYS A 290 11.82 -29.31 18.46
CA LYS A 290 12.04 -27.88 18.62
C LYS A 290 12.72 -27.31 17.39
N LEU A 291 12.15 -26.23 16.87
CA LEU A 291 12.77 -25.40 15.83
C LEU A 291 13.03 -24.00 16.39
N GLN A 292 14.22 -23.47 16.17
CA GLN A 292 14.64 -22.18 16.71
C GLN A 292 15.56 -21.46 15.71
N VAL A 293 15.43 -20.13 15.63
CA VAL A 293 16.29 -19.27 14.82
C VAL A 293 17.07 -18.36 15.76
N ASN A 294 18.37 -18.26 15.52
CA ASN A 294 19.23 -17.29 16.17
C ASN A 294 19.89 -16.43 15.10
N ILE A 295 20.07 -15.15 15.38
CA ILE A 295 20.72 -14.19 14.49
C ILE A 295 21.89 -13.57 15.24
N ASN A 296 23.02 -13.46 14.58
CA ASN A 296 24.15 -12.63 14.97
C ASN A 296 24.53 -11.69 13.81
N ASP A 297 25.62 -10.94 13.94
CA ASP A 297 26.13 -10.00 12.94
C ASP A 297 26.74 -10.63 11.67
N GLU A 298 26.79 -11.96 11.58
CA GLU A 298 27.35 -12.67 10.42
C GLU A 298 26.33 -13.56 9.71
N GLU A 299 25.47 -14.23 10.49
CA GLU A 299 24.60 -15.31 10.05
C GLU A 299 23.28 -15.41 10.81
N MET A 300 22.27 -15.92 10.09
CA MET A 300 21.04 -16.44 10.64
C MET A 300 21.14 -17.96 10.71
N VAL A 301 20.99 -18.53 11.90
CA VAL A 301 21.13 -19.97 12.17
C VAL A 301 19.79 -20.57 12.56
N LEU A 302 19.24 -21.40 11.68
CA LEU A 302 18.11 -22.28 11.98
C LEU A 302 18.64 -23.56 12.62
N SER A 303 18.17 -23.87 13.83
CA SER A 303 18.54 -25.06 14.57
C SER A 303 17.30 -25.91 14.87
N ALA A 304 17.43 -27.22 14.66
CA ALA A 304 16.38 -28.20 14.94
C ALA A 304 16.87 -29.26 15.94
N ASP A 305 16.03 -29.54 16.92
CA ASP A 305 16.20 -30.63 17.87
C ASP A 305 15.32 -31.79 17.41
N ILE A 306 15.98 -32.86 16.97
CA ILE A 306 15.34 -34.12 16.61
C ILE A 306 15.16 -34.98 17.86
N ASN A 307 13.98 -35.55 18.07
CA ASN A 307 13.83 -36.60 19.09
C ASN A 307 13.67 -37.96 18.40
N ALA A 308 14.50 -38.92 18.77
CA ALA A 308 14.37 -40.29 18.28
C ALA A 308 13.31 -41.02 19.11
N ILE A 309 12.04 -40.77 18.83
CA ILE A 309 11.03 -41.78 19.18
C ILE A 309 11.09 -42.81 18.05
N ILE A 310 11.92 -43.83 18.27
CA ILE A 310 11.87 -45.06 17.48
C ILE A 310 10.50 -45.68 17.79
N ALA A 311 9.56 -45.57 16.85
CA ALA A 311 8.33 -46.36 16.85
C ALA A 311 8.64 -47.76 16.29
#